data_AF-A0A7S0R6P8-F1
#
_entry.id   AF-A0A7S0R6P8-F1
#
_cell.length_a   1.000
_cell.length_b   1.000
_cell.length_c   1.000
_cell.angle_alpha   90.00
_cell.angle_beta   90.00
_cell.angle_gamma   90.00
#
_symmetry.space_group_name_H-M   'P 1'
#
loop_
_entity.id
_entity.type
_entity.pdbx_description
1 polymer ?
#
loop_
_entity_poly.entity_id
_entity_poly.type
_entity_poly.pdbx_seq_one_letter_code
_entity_poly.pdbx_strand_id
1 'polypeptide(L)'
;GLSDQLLGTVVAEERPDLEEQRSQLVVQSAQNKKKLKEIEDQILHILSSSQGNILEDATAVQVLSEAKVVSSDIEVKQQAAEVTEKEIEEARKSYTSCGAYIAVLFFCVADMANIDP
;
A
#
# COMPACT_ATOMS: atom_id res chain seq x y z
N GLY A 1 9.70 4.53 -11.97
CA GLY A 1 10.07 4.97 -13.34
C GLY A 1 10.05 3.78 -14.30
N LEU A 2 10.56 3.92 -15.52
CA LEU A 2 10.59 2.81 -16.52
C LEU A 2 11.32 1.57 -15.98
N SER A 3 12.45 1.76 -15.30
CA SER A 3 13.21 0.65 -14.69
C SER A 3 12.40 -0.15 -13.68
N ASP A 4 11.53 0.50 -12.90
CA ASP A 4 10.64 -0.19 -11.93
C ASP A 4 9.52 -0.95 -12.62
N GLN A 5 9.01 -0.42 -13.74
CA GLN A 5 8.01 -1.11 -14.55
C GLN A 5 8.61 -2.37 -15.17
N LEU A 6 9.82 -2.27 -15.73
CA LEU A 6 10.54 -3.40 -16.30
C LEU A 6 10.95 -4.42 -15.25
N LEU A 7 11.36 -3.96 -14.06
CA LEU A 7 11.57 -4.82 -12.89
C LEU A 7 10.29 -5.61 -12.56
N GLY A 8 9.14 -4.92 -12.50
CA GLY A 8 7.84 -5.55 -12.28
C GLY A 8 7.54 -6.64 -13.31
N THR A 9 7.78 -6.37 -14.60
CA THR A 9 7.59 -7.35 -15.67
C THR A 9 8.49 -8.58 -15.51
N VAL A 10 9.78 -8.38 -15.19
CA VAL A 10 10.73 -9.49 -14.99
C VAL A 10 10.32 -10.33 -13.77
N VAL A 11 9.94 -9.69 -12.67
CA VAL A 11 9.50 -10.39 -11.45
C VAL A 11 8.19 -11.15 -11.70
N ALA A 12 7.25 -10.58 -12.47
CA ALA A 12 6.00 -11.26 -12.81
C ALA A 12 6.22 -12.54 -13.62
N GLU A 13 7.22 -12.55 -14.51
CA GLU A 13 7.57 -13.73 -15.31
C GLU A 13 8.33 -14.77 -14.48
N GLU A 14 9.35 -14.35 -13.74
CA GLU A 14 10.26 -15.25 -13.00
C GLU A 14 9.69 -15.74 -11.66
N ARG A 15 8.89 -14.90 -11.00
CA ARG A 15 8.32 -15.11 -9.66
C ARG A 15 6.88 -14.56 -9.59
N PRO A 16 5.95 -15.15 -10.36
CA PRO A 16 4.55 -14.72 -10.37
C PRO A 16 3.90 -14.79 -8.98
N ASP A 17 4.32 -15.76 -8.15
CA ASP A 17 3.90 -15.90 -6.76
C ASP A 17 4.23 -14.66 -5.91
N LEU A 18 5.41 -14.08 -6.12
CA LEU A 18 5.88 -12.90 -5.41
C LEU A 18 5.13 -11.64 -5.85
N GLU A 19 4.91 -11.49 -7.16
CA GLU A 19 4.18 -10.34 -7.72
C GLU A 19 2.69 -10.38 -7.34
N GLU A 20 2.08 -11.57 -7.29
CA GLU A 20 0.71 -11.75 -6.79
C GLU A 20 0.59 -11.34 -5.32
N GLN A 21 1.50 -11.83 -4.46
CA GLN A 21 1.53 -11.44 -3.04
C GLN A 21 1.70 -9.92 -2.87
N ARG A 22 2.59 -9.31 -3.65
CA ARG A 22 2.78 -7.85 -3.67
C ARG A 22 1.49 -7.12 -4.04
N SER A 23 0.83 -7.54 -5.12
CA SER A 23 -0.41 -6.93 -5.59
C SER A 23 -1.52 -7.02 -4.53
N GLN A 24 -1.68 -8.19 -3.91
CA GLN A 24 -2.64 -8.39 -2.82
C GLN A 24 -2.34 -7.48 -1.62
N LEU A 25 -1.08 -7.37 -1.21
CA LEU A 25 -0.67 -6.49 -0.11
C LEU A 25 -0.90 -5.01 -0.40
N VAL A 26 -0.71 -4.56 -1.64
CA VAL A 26 -1.00 -3.18 -2.05
C VAL A 26 -2.49 -2.88 -1.89
N VAL A 27 -3.35 -3.78 -2.37
CA VAL A 27 -4.80 -3.65 -2.25
C VAL A 27 -5.23 -3.66 -0.78
N GLN A 28 -4.71 -4.60 0.00
CA GLN A 28 -5.01 -4.73 1.42
C GLN A 28 -4.57 -3.48 2.21
N SER A 29 -3.36 -2.99 1.98
CA SER A 29 -2.83 -1.79 2.64
C SER A 29 -3.65 -0.55 2.30
N ALA A 30 -4.07 -0.40 1.04
CA ALA A 30 -4.95 0.71 0.63
C ALA A 30 -6.31 0.63 1.33
N GLN A 31 -6.89 -0.57 1.43
CA GLN A 31 -8.16 -0.79 2.14
C GLN A 31 -8.04 -0.52 3.64
N ASN A 32 -6.96 -0.95 4.29
CA ASN A 32 -6.69 -0.70 5.71
C ASN A 32 -6.56 0.80 5.99
N LYS A 33 -5.73 1.51 5.20
CA LYS A 33 -5.57 2.97 5.32
C LYS A 33 -6.89 3.72 5.12
N LYS A 34 -7.70 3.29 4.15
CA LYS A 34 -9.03 3.85 3.92
C LYS A 34 -9.94 3.65 5.14
N LYS A 35 -10.02 2.44 5.69
CA LYS A 35 -10.83 2.15 6.88
C LYS A 35 -10.37 2.92 8.11
N LEU A 36 -9.07 3.06 8.34
CA LEU A 36 -8.54 3.87 9.44
C LEU A 36 -9.02 5.32 9.34
N LYS A 37 -8.97 5.89 8.13
CA LYS A 37 -9.48 7.24 7.88
C LYS A 37 -10.99 7.35 8.10
N GLU A 38 -11.77 6.37 7.63
CA GLU A 38 -13.22 6.34 7.86
C GLU A 38 -13.56 6.29 9.36
N ILE A 39 -12.80 5.52 10.14
CA ILE A 39 -12.94 5.45 11.60
C ILE A 39 -12.57 6.80 12.24
N GLU A 40 -11.48 7.43 11.80
CA GLU A 40 -11.07 8.76 12.28
C GLU A 40 -12.13 9.83 12.00
N ASP A 41 -12.67 9.85 10.78
CA ASP A 41 -13.73 10.77 10.37
C ASP A 41 -15.02 10.53 11.19
N GLN A 42 -15.35 9.27 11.48
CA GLN A 42 -16.48 8.92 12.34
C GLN A 42 -16.28 9.39 13.80
N ILE A 43 -15.08 9.23 14.35
CA ILE A 43 -14.73 9.71 15.69
C ILE A 43 -14.86 11.24 15.75
N LEU A 44 -14.29 11.95 14.76
CA LEU A 44 -14.36 13.41 14.68
C LEU A 44 -15.80 13.90 14.54
N HIS A 45 -16.62 13.22 13.73
CA HIS A 45 -18.03 13.54 13.59
C HIS A 45 -18.74 13.44 14.94
N ILE A 46 -18.62 12.32 15.65
CA ILE A 46 -19.24 12.10 16.96
C ILE A 46 -18.82 13.17 17.97
N LEU A 47 -17.52 13.48 18.04
CA LEU A 47 -16.98 14.53 18.89
C LEU A 47 -17.56 15.91 18.56
N SER A 48 -17.74 16.21 17.27
CA SER A 48 -18.28 17.50 16.81
C SER A 48 -19.80 17.63 16.96
N SER A 49 -20.54 16.51 16.87
CA SER A 49 -22.01 16.49 16.95
C SER A 49 -22.53 16.43 18.38
N SER A 50 -21.69 16.02 19.33
CA SER A 50 -22.05 15.95 20.75
C SER A 50 -22.24 17.36 21.33
N GLN A 51 -23.50 17.76 21.53
CA GLN A 51 -23.84 18.95 22.33
C GLN A 51 -23.89 18.57 23.81
N GLY A 52 -22.89 18.99 24.59
CA GLY A 52 -22.79 18.67 26.02
C GLY A 52 -21.65 17.70 26.35
N ASN A 53 -21.69 17.11 27.53
CA ASN A 53 -20.66 16.18 27.99
C ASN A 53 -20.80 14.82 27.29
N ILE A 54 -19.88 14.51 26.39
CA ILE A 54 -19.88 13.24 25.63
C ILE A 54 -19.85 11.99 26.52
N LEU A 55 -19.34 12.11 27.75
CA LEU A 55 -19.31 11.01 28.72
C LEU A 55 -20.71 10.62 29.23
N GLU A 56 -21.71 11.48 29.01
CA GLU A 56 -23.10 11.22 29.37
C GLU A 56 -23.89 10.58 28.20
N ASP A 57 -23.34 10.63 26.98
CA ASP A 57 -23.91 9.94 25.82
C ASP A 57 -23.36 8.49 25.74
N ALA A 58 -24.11 7.57 26.34
CA ALA A 58 -23.80 6.15 26.32
C ALA A 58 -23.63 5.57 24.90
N THR A 59 -24.32 6.15 23.91
CA THR A 59 -24.23 5.72 22.51
C THR A 59 -22.90 6.16 21.91
N ALA A 60 -22.50 7.42 22.14
CA ALA A 60 -21.21 7.94 21.69
C ALA A 60 -20.04 7.16 22.32
N VAL A 61 -20.10 6.87 23.62
CA VAL A 61 -19.08 6.08 24.32
C VAL A 61 -18.96 4.67 23.73
N GLN A 62 -20.08 4.00 23.46
CA GLN A 62 -20.08 2.67 22.87
C GLN A 62 -19.43 2.66 21.48
N VAL A 63 -19.83 3.58 20.61
CA VAL A 63 -19.28 3.68 19.24
C VAL A 63 -17.79 4.02 19.25
N LEU A 64 -17.34 4.91 20.13
CA LEU A 64 -15.91 5.23 20.29
C LEU A 64 -15.11 4.02 20.79
N SER A 65 -15.69 3.21 21.68
CA SER A 65 -15.05 2.00 22.18
C SER A 65 -14.90 0.95 21.08
N GLU A 66 -15.96 0.72 20.29
CA GLU A 66 -15.93 -0.19 19.14
C GLU A 66 -14.94 0.29 18.07
N ALA A 67 -14.97 1.58 17.74
CA ALA A 67 -14.04 2.21 16.80
C ALA A 67 -12.58 1.99 17.21
N LYS A 68 -12.27 2.15 18.51
CA LYS A 68 -10.93 1.90 19.04
C LYS A 68 -10.48 0.44 18.90
N VAL A 69 -11.37 -0.51 19.15
CA VAL A 69 -11.05 -1.95 18.99
C VAL A 69 -10.76 -2.26 17.53
N VAL A 70 -11.61 -1.79 16.62
CA VAL A 70 -11.45 -2.03 15.18
C VAL A 70 -10.20 -1.33 14.63
N SER A 71 -9.93 -0.08 15.03
CA SER A 71 -8.75 0.65 14.58
C SER A 71 -7.46 -0.05 15.03
N SER A 72 -7.40 -0.52 16.28
CA SER A 72 -6.25 -1.25 16.81
C SER A 72 -5.99 -2.57 16.06
N ASP A 73 -7.03 -3.33 15.72
CA ASP A 73 -6.89 -4.54 14.91
C ASP A 73 -6.37 -4.23 13.49
N ILE A 74 -6.86 -3.15 12.87
CA ILE A 74 -6.39 -2.72 11.56
C ILE A 74 -4.94 -2.25 11.60
N GLU A 75 -4.52 -1.53 12.66
CA GLU A 75 -3.14 -1.09 12.85
C GLU A 75 -2.17 -2.29 12.95
N VAL A 76 -2.55 -3.33 13.69
CA VAL A 76 -1.74 -4.56 13.78
C VAL A 76 -1.60 -5.22 12.40
N LYS A 77 -2.70 -5.32 11.64
CA LYS A 77 -2.69 -5.85 10.27
C LYS A 77 -1.85 -5.00 9.31
N GLN A 78 -1.90 -3.68 9.48
CA GLN A 78 -1.13 -2.75 8.67
C GLN A 78 0.38 -2.86 8.96
N GLN A 79 0.77 -2.99 10.22
CA GLN A 79 2.17 -3.23 10.60
C GLN A 79 2.68 -4.55 10.02
N ALA A 80 1.89 -5.63 10.10
CA ALA A 80 2.26 -6.91 9.49
C ALA A 80 2.43 -6.78 7.97
N ALA A 81 1.50 -6.10 7.28
CA ALA A 81 1.60 -5.85 5.84
C ALA A 81 2.86 -5.06 5.45
N GLU A 82 3.26 -4.06 6.26
CA GLU A 82 4.49 -3.28 6.03
C GLU A 82 5.77 -4.10 6.22
N VAL A 83 5.76 -5.06 7.15
CA VAL A 83 6.88 -6.00 7.31
C VAL A 83 6.97 -6.91 6.08
N THR A 84 5.86 -7.52 5.66
CA THR A 84 5.84 -8.38 4.48
C THR A 84 6.20 -7.61 3.21
N GLU A 85 5.77 -6.35 3.06
CA GLU A 85 6.14 -5.50 1.93
C GLU A 85 7.67 -5.31 1.85
N LYS A 86 8.34 -5.11 2.98
CA LYS A 86 9.81 -5.01 3.02
C LYS A 86 10.49 -6.31 2.65
N GLU A 87 10.00 -7.44 3.15
CA GLU A 87 10.54 -8.77 2.81
C GLU A 87 10.41 -9.06 1.30
N ILE A 88 9.26 -8.72 0.71
CA ILE A 88 9.04 -8.81 -0.74
C ILE A 88 10.00 -7.90 -1.49
N GLU A 89 10.15 -6.64 -1.06
CA GLU A 89 11.06 -5.71 -1.72
C GLU A 89 12.51 -6.18 -1.65
N GLU A 90 12.92 -6.79 -0.53
CA GLU A 90 14.23 -7.43 -0.40
C GLU A 90 14.40 -8.62 -1.35
N ALA A 91 13.39 -9.47 -1.49
CA ALA A 91 13.40 -10.56 -2.47
C ALA A 91 13.46 -10.05 -3.92
N ARG A 92 12.92 -8.86 -4.21
CA ARG A 92 12.97 -8.23 -5.54
C ARG A 92 14.33 -7.61 -5.88
N LYS A 93 15.18 -7.33 -4.89
CA LYS A 93 16.49 -6.68 -5.11
C LYS A 93 17.40 -7.43 -6.09
N SER A 94 17.31 -8.76 -6.13
CA SER A 94 18.10 -9.56 -7.08
C SER A 94 17.77 -9.27 -8.54
N TYR A 95 16.58 -8.74 -8.82
CA TYR A 95 16.10 -8.41 -10.16
C TYR A 95 16.30 -6.92 -10.51
N THR A 96 16.67 -6.06 -9.56
CA THR A 96 16.82 -4.61 -9.77
C THR A 96 17.81 -4.28 -10.87
N SER A 97 18.93 -5.02 -10.95
CA SER A 97 19.92 -4.85 -12.03
C SER A 97 19.35 -5.16 -13.41
N CYS A 98 18.42 -6.10 -13.51
CA CYS A 98 17.75 -6.44 -14.78
C CYS A 98 16.87 -5.28 -15.24
N GLY A 99 16.03 -4.72 -14.35
CA GLY A 99 15.18 -3.58 -14.69
C GLY A 99 15.97 -2.36 -15.15
N ALA A 100 17.10 -2.06 -14.49
CA ALA A 100 17.99 -0.98 -14.90
C ALA A 100 18.65 -1.24 -16.27
N TYR A 101 19.16 -2.45 -16.49
CA TYR A 101 19.79 -2.83 -17.75
C TYR A 101 18.82 -2.77 -18.94
N ILE A 102 17.60 -3.29 -18.78
CA ILE A 102 16.58 -3.26 -19.83
C ILE A 102 16.16 -1.81 -20.13
N ALA A 103 16.08 -0.94 -19.11
CA ALA A 103 15.78 0.47 -19.33
C ALA A 103 16.85 1.17 -20.18
N VAL A 104 18.13 0.88 -19.95
CA VAL A 104 19.24 1.41 -20.78
C VAL A 104 19.10 0.93 -22.22
N LEU A 105 18.89 -0.36 -22.44
CA LEU A 105 18.71 -0.91 -23.79
C LEU A 105 17.51 -0.29 -24.51
N PHE A 106 16.39 -0.11 -23.80
CA PHE A 106 15.21 0.55 -24.35
C PHE A 106 15.53 1.95 -24.87
N PHE A 107 16.22 2.77 -24.07
CA PHE A 107 16.60 4.12 -24.49
C PHE A 107 17.63 4.11 -25.62
N CYS A 108 18.62 3.21 -25.60
CA CYS A 108 19.56 3.07 -26.71
C CYS A 108 18.85 2.74 -28.04
N VAL A 109 17.86 1.85 -28.02
CA VAL A 109 17.06 1.52 -29.21
C VAL A 109 16.19 2.69 -29.65
N ALA A 110 15.54 3.37 -28.70
CA ALA A 110 14.74 4.55 -28.98
C ALA A 110 15.59 5.68 -29.60
N ASP A 111 16.81 5.88 -29.12
CA ASP A 111 17.74 6.87 -29.65
C ASP A 111 18.22 6.49 -31.06
N MET A 112 18.50 5.21 -31.31
CA MET A 112 18.87 4.72 -32.65
C MET A 112 17.74 4.91 -33.67
N ALA A 113 16.48 4.77 -33.27
CA ALA A 113 15.33 5.01 -34.14
C ALA A 113 15.21 6.47 -34.61
N ASN A 114 15.93 7.40 -33.96
CA ASN A 114 15.98 8.82 -34.37
C ASN A 114 17.15 9.15 -35.30
N ILE A 115 18.01 8.17 -35.63
CA ILE A 115 19.23 8.40 -36.44
C ILE A 115 18.93 8.30 -37.96
N ASP A 116 17.83 7.64 -38.38
CA ASP A 116 17.38 7.63 -39.79
C ASP A 116 15.84 7.58 -39.86
N PRO A 117 15.15 8.61 -40.42
CA PRO A 117 13.69 8.67 -40.52
C PRO A 117 13.06 7.81 -41.62
#